data_AF-Q2FSK0-F1
#
_entry.id   AF-Q2FSK0-F1
#
_cell.length_a   1.000
_cell.length_b   1.000
_cell.length_c   1.000
_cell.angle_alpha   90.00
_cell.angle_beta   90.00
_cell.angle_gamma   90.00
#
_symmetry.space_group_name_H-M   'P 1'
#
loop_
_entity.id
_entity.type
_entity.pdbx_description
1 polymer ?
#
loop_
_entity_poly.entity_id
_entity_poly.type
_entity_poly.pdbx_seq_one_letter_code
_entity_poly.pdbx_strand_id
1 'polypeptide(L)'
;MMNNYGNDWIKVNLEELCDDITVGHVGSMANEYVDSGIPFLRSLNVKPFRIIKEDLKYISPEFHEKLKKSSLRSGDIVIVRTGEPGACAIIPHDFHNSNCSDVVILRPKSSVSNRFLVYVE
;
A
#
# COMPACT_ATOMS: atom_id res chain seq x y z
N MET A 1 31.76 -6.09 -8.62
CA MET A 1 31.67 -6.26 -7.14
C MET A 1 30.69 -7.38 -6.87
N MET A 2 31.15 -8.51 -6.32
CA MET A 2 30.26 -9.60 -5.87
C MET A 2 29.73 -9.22 -4.50
N ASN A 3 28.41 -9.01 -4.39
CA ASN A 3 27.77 -8.73 -3.11
C ASN A 3 27.78 -10.02 -2.28
N ASN A 4 28.48 -9.97 -1.14
CA ASN A 4 28.61 -11.08 -0.20
C ASN A 4 27.39 -11.08 0.73
N TYR A 5 26.21 -11.41 0.19
CA TYR A 5 25.08 -11.82 1.02
C TYR A 5 25.49 -13.16 1.63
N GLY A 6 25.58 -13.27 2.97
CA GLY A 6 26.05 -14.52 3.61
C GLY A 6 25.40 -15.76 3.00
N ASN A 7 26.14 -16.86 2.93
CA ASN A 7 25.92 -18.02 2.03
C ASN A 7 24.50 -18.63 1.95
N ASP A 8 23.57 -18.24 2.81
CA ASP A 8 22.20 -18.75 2.87
C ASP A 8 21.14 -17.81 2.27
N TRP A 9 21.51 -16.58 1.86
CA TRP A 9 20.58 -15.63 1.24
C TRP A 9 20.47 -15.86 -0.26
N ILE A 10 19.24 -16.04 -0.73
CA ILE A 10 18.92 -16.10 -2.16
C ILE A 10 18.44 -14.74 -2.67
N LYS A 11 18.82 -14.39 -3.91
CA LYS A 11 18.29 -13.23 -4.61
C LYS A 11 17.01 -13.62 -5.34
N VAL A 12 15.94 -12.89 -5.10
CA VAL A 12 14.61 -13.09 -5.70
C VAL A 12 14.03 -11.76 -6.18
N ASN A 13 13.16 -11.78 -7.18
CA ASN A 13 12.39 -10.59 -7.54
C ASN A 13 11.23 -10.39 -6.55
N LEU A 14 10.84 -9.13 -6.31
CA LEU A 14 9.74 -8.81 -5.40
C LEU A 14 8.40 -9.43 -5.85
N GLU A 15 8.18 -9.54 -7.17
CA GLU A 15 7.01 -10.22 -7.74
C GLU A 15 6.90 -11.70 -7.35
N GLU A 16 8.03 -12.37 -7.08
CA GLU A 16 8.05 -13.77 -6.65
C GLU A 16 7.61 -13.92 -5.19
N LEU A 17 7.69 -12.83 -4.41
CA LEU A 17 7.33 -12.78 -2.99
C LEU A 17 5.90 -12.31 -2.74
N CYS A 18 5.21 -11.79 -3.76
CA CYS A 18 3.87 -11.23 -3.65
C CYS A 18 2.85 -12.13 -4.38
N ASP A 19 1.64 -12.19 -3.85
CA ASP A 19 0.48 -12.72 -4.57
C ASP A 19 -0.05 -11.71 -5.60
N ASP A 20 0.18 -10.41 -5.35
CA ASP A 20 -0.24 -9.31 -6.22
C ASP A 20 0.63 -8.07 -6.00
N ILE A 21 0.88 -7.32 -7.07
CA ILE A 21 1.52 -6.00 -7.05
C ILE A 21 0.70 -5.11 -7.96
N THR A 22 0.14 -4.05 -7.40
CA THR A 22 -0.74 -3.13 -8.13
C THR A 22 -0.54 -1.70 -7.65
N VAL A 23 -1.33 -0.77 -8.17
CA VAL A 23 -1.30 0.64 -7.79
C VAL A 23 -2.67 1.08 -7.30
N GLY A 24 -2.67 2.04 -6.39
CA GLY A 24 -3.87 2.81 -6.05
C GLY A 24 -4.46 3.49 -7.28
N HIS A 25 -5.68 4.01 -7.15
CA HIS A 25 -6.35 4.74 -8.22
C HIS A 25 -5.45 5.83 -8.80
N VAL A 26 -5.39 5.90 -10.13
CA VAL A 26 -4.70 6.94 -10.89
C VAL A 26 -5.75 7.67 -11.72
N GLY A 27 -6.09 8.89 -11.31
CA GLY A 27 -7.16 9.66 -11.92
C GLY A 27 -7.56 10.86 -11.07
N SER A 28 -8.49 11.66 -11.59
CA SER A 28 -9.01 12.82 -10.86
C SER A 28 -9.91 12.37 -9.71
N MET A 29 -9.68 12.93 -8.53
CA MET A 29 -10.51 12.72 -7.33
C MET A 29 -11.43 13.92 -7.03
N ALA A 30 -11.47 14.94 -7.89
CA ALA A 30 -12.08 16.24 -7.60
C ALA A 30 -13.55 16.17 -7.15
N ASN A 31 -14.31 15.19 -7.67
CA ASN A 31 -15.74 15.00 -7.37
C ASN A 31 -16.06 13.66 -6.70
N GLU A 32 -15.04 12.88 -6.32
CA GLU A 32 -15.23 11.51 -5.80
C GLU A 32 -15.21 11.46 -4.27
N TYR A 33 -14.71 12.53 -3.62
CA TYR A 33 -14.69 12.61 -2.17
C TYR A 33 -16.07 12.93 -1.60
N VAL A 34 -16.40 12.25 -0.51
CA VAL A 34 -17.61 12.45 0.29
C VAL A 34 -17.24 12.69 1.75
N ASP A 35 -18.16 13.25 2.53
CA ASP A 35 -17.92 13.58 3.94
C ASP A 35 -17.75 12.34 4.82
N SER A 36 -18.36 11.21 4.44
CA SER A 36 -18.27 9.93 5.15
C SER A 36 -18.46 8.76 4.20
N GLY A 37 -17.79 7.64 4.45
CA GLY A 37 -17.88 6.46 3.59
C GLY A 37 -16.71 5.51 3.80
N ILE A 38 -16.21 4.93 2.71
CA ILE A 38 -15.04 4.05 2.73
C ILE A 38 -13.78 4.90 2.87
N PRO A 39 -12.88 4.62 3.83
CA PRO A 39 -11.62 5.33 3.95
C PRO A 39 -10.82 5.30 2.65
N PHE A 40 -10.25 6.44 2.28
CA PHE A 40 -9.46 6.61 1.07
C PHE A 40 -8.10 7.20 1.41
N LEU A 41 -7.07 6.35 1.41
CA LEU A 41 -5.70 6.73 1.72
C LEU A 41 -5.07 7.46 0.53
N ARG A 42 -4.38 8.56 0.82
CA ARG A 42 -3.50 9.26 -0.12
C ARG A 42 -2.05 9.08 0.33
N SER A 43 -1.08 9.45 -0.51
CA SER A 43 0.34 9.46 -0.13
C SER A 43 0.61 10.22 1.17
N LEU A 44 -0.16 11.28 1.45
CA LEU A 44 -0.10 12.04 2.70
C LEU A 44 -0.42 11.22 3.96
N ASN A 45 -1.24 10.18 3.82
CA ASN A 45 -1.63 9.30 4.93
C ASN A 45 -0.62 8.19 5.20
N VAL A 46 0.37 8.00 4.31
CA VAL A 46 1.43 7.01 4.48
C VAL A 46 2.67 7.70 5.02
N LYS A 47 3.09 7.31 6.23
CA LYS A 47 4.35 7.72 6.85
C LYS A 47 5.24 6.49 7.04
N PRO A 48 6.56 6.67 7.23
CA PRO A 48 7.44 5.55 7.50
C PRO A 48 6.87 4.67 8.61
N PHE A 49 6.59 3.42 8.25
CA PHE A 49 6.09 2.35 9.11
C PHE A 49 4.67 2.52 9.69
N ARG A 50 3.91 3.55 9.31
CA ARG A 50 2.56 3.77 9.84
C ARG A 50 1.61 4.51 8.91
N ILE A 51 0.33 4.18 9.04
CA ILE A 51 -0.78 4.93 8.43
C ILE A 51 -1.29 5.97 9.43
N ILE A 52 -1.52 7.19 8.95
CA ILE A 52 -1.96 8.32 9.76
C ILE A 52 -3.37 8.77 9.32
N LYS A 53 -4.23 9.16 10.27
CA LYS A 53 -5.67 9.44 10.04
C LYS A 53 -5.96 10.93 9.80
N GLU A 54 -4.95 11.77 9.85
CA GLU A 54 -5.02 13.22 9.63
C GLU A 54 -5.43 13.52 8.18
N ASP A 55 -6.43 14.41 8.02
CA ASP A 55 -7.04 14.76 6.72
C ASP A 55 -7.40 13.51 5.88
N LEU A 56 -7.85 12.44 6.55
CA LEU A 56 -8.34 11.23 5.88
C LEU A 56 -9.56 11.58 5.02
N LYS A 57 -9.56 11.11 3.78
CA LYS A 57 -10.67 11.27 2.85
C LYS A 57 -11.53 10.03 2.82
N TYR A 58 -12.75 10.19 2.33
CA TYR A 58 -13.70 9.10 2.15
C TYR A 58 -14.24 9.12 0.73
N ILE A 59 -14.59 7.94 0.23
CA ILE A 59 -15.27 7.75 -1.05
C ILE A 59 -16.56 6.96 -0.84
N SER A 60 -17.47 7.03 -1.82
CA SER A 60 -18.70 6.26 -1.77
C SER A 60 -18.44 4.76 -1.98
N PRO A 61 -19.30 3.87 -1.45
CA PRO A 61 -19.22 2.44 -1.72
C PRO A 61 -19.26 2.09 -3.21
N GLU A 62 -20.04 2.84 -4.01
CA GLU A 62 -20.16 2.64 -5.46
C GLU A 62 -18.84 2.95 -6.18
N PHE A 63 -18.14 4.01 -5.78
CA PHE A 63 -16.83 4.32 -6.34
C PHE A 63 -15.79 3.30 -5.87
N HIS A 64 -15.82 2.89 -4.59
CA HIS A 64 -14.95 1.83 -4.06
C HIS A 64 -15.06 0.51 -4.85
N GLU A 65 -16.29 0.09 -5.17
CA GLU A 65 -16.50 -1.16 -5.94
C GLU A 65 -15.92 -1.06 -7.36
N LYS A 66 -15.94 0.13 -7.99
CA LYS A 66 -15.25 0.36 -9.28
C LYS A 66 -13.73 0.23 -9.15
N LEU A 67 -13.19 0.51 -7.96
CA LEU A 67 -11.77 0.46 -7.62
C LEU A 67 -11.36 -0.86 -6.92
N LYS A 68 -12.08 -1.96 -7.17
CA LYS A 68 -11.85 -3.25 -6.52
C LYS A 68 -10.41 -3.77 -6.61
N LYS A 69 -9.71 -3.46 -7.71
CA LYS A 69 -8.31 -3.88 -7.92
C LYS A 69 -7.34 -3.24 -6.91
N SER A 70 -7.64 -2.04 -6.41
CA SER A 70 -6.82 -1.31 -5.45
C SER A 70 -7.38 -1.35 -4.02
N SER A 71 -8.41 -2.17 -3.77
CA SER A 71 -8.94 -2.38 -2.42
C SER A 71 -7.86 -3.00 -1.52
N LEU A 72 -7.61 -2.33 -0.41
CA LEU A 72 -6.56 -2.65 0.54
C LEU A 72 -7.00 -3.76 1.49
N ARG A 73 -6.04 -4.63 1.83
CA ARG A 73 -6.21 -5.69 2.82
C ARG A 73 -5.25 -5.44 3.98
N SER A 74 -5.68 -5.85 5.17
CA SER A 74 -4.78 -5.91 6.33
C SER A 74 -3.54 -6.71 5.98
N GLY A 75 -2.37 -6.15 6.26
CA GLY A 75 -1.09 -6.79 5.95
C GLY A 75 -0.52 -6.47 4.56
N ASP A 76 -1.30 -5.86 3.66
CA ASP A 76 -0.74 -5.25 2.44
C ASP A 76 0.30 -4.19 2.83
N ILE A 77 1.28 -3.96 1.97
CA ILE A 77 2.25 -2.88 2.12
C ILE A 77 1.93 -1.81 1.09
N VAL A 78 1.85 -0.56 1.52
CA VAL A 78 1.75 0.60 0.61
C VAL A 78 3.06 1.36 0.58
N ILE A 79 3.46 1.77 -0.63
CA ILE A 79 4.71 2.52 -0.87
C ILE A 79 4.37 3.80 -1.62
N VAL A 80 4.80 4.94 -1.08
CA VAL A 80 4.63 6.25 -1.70
C VAL A 80 5.51 6.36 -2.95
N ARG A 81 4.90 6.75 -4.08
CA ARG A 81 5.61 6.97 -5.35
C ARG A 81 6.11 8.40 -5.52
N THR A 82 5.35 9.37 -5.00
CA THR A 82 5.58 10.80 -5.16
C THR A 82 5.24 11.54 -3.88
N GLY A 83 6.03 12.55 -3.51
CA GLY A 83 5.92 13.26 -2.23
C GLY A 83 7.10 12.95 -1.32
N GLU A 84 6.89 12.13 -0.30
CA GLU A 84 7.93 11.64 0.63
C GLU A 84 8.46 10.29 0.11
N PRO A 85 9.54 10.26 -0.69
CA PRO A 85 9.99 9.04 -1.35
C PRO A 85 10.51 8.04 -0.31
N GLY A 86 10.17 6.76 -0.45
CA GLY A 86 10.53 5.70 0.50
C GLY A 86 9.59 5.57 1.71
N ALA A 87 8.58 6.43 1.85
CA ALA A 87 7.56 6.18 2.88
C ALA A 87 6.77 4.90 2.53
N CYS A 88 6.97 3.86 3.34
CA CYS A 88 6.23 2.60 3.23
C CYS A 88 5.62 2.19 4.57
N ALA A 89 4.46 1.55 4.53
CA ALA A 89 3.75 1.11 5.73
C ALA A 89 2.91 -0.14 5.47
N ILE A 90 2.71 -0.92 6.53
CA ILE A 90 1.78 -2.04 6.54
C ILE A 90 0.37 -1.50 6.80
N ILE A 91 -0.60 -1.92 6.01
CA ILE A 91 -2.02 -1.60 6.23
C ILE A 91 -2.50 -2.30 7.50
N PRO A 92 -2.93 -1.56 8.55
CA PRO A 92 -3.43 -2.16 9.78
C PRO A 92 -4.89 -2.58 9.61
N HIS A 93 -5.41 -3.36 10.57
CA HIS A 93 -6.77 -3.92 10.51
C HIS A 93 -7.87 -2.88 10.31
N ASP A 94 -7.76 -1.71 10.92
CA ASP A 94 -8.72 -0.61 10.78
C ASP A 94 -8.93 -0.12 9.34
N PHE A 95 -7.98 -0.40 8.44
CA PHE A 95 -8.02 0.01 7.04
C PHE A 95 -8.27 -1.18 6.10
N HIS A 96 -8.71 -2.33 6.63
CA HIS A 96 -9.19 -3.43 5.80
C HIS A 96 -10.36 -2.96 4.93
N ASN A 97 -10.35 -3.32 3.65
CA ASN A 97 -11.37 -2.94 2.66
C ASN A 97 -11.50 -1.41 2.45
N SER A 98 -10.45 -0.65 2.75
CA SER A 98 -10.28 0.74 2.31
C SER A 98 -9.74 0.79 0.87
N ASN A 99 -9.62 1.99 0.32
CA ASN A 99 -8.98 2.18 -0.99
C ASN A 99 -7.92 3.27 -0.91
N CYS A 100 -7.20 3.50 -2.01
CA CYS A 100 -6.14 4.49 -2.04
C CYS A 100 -5.87 5.07 -3.42
N SER A 101 -5.16 6.20 -3.47
CA SER A 101 -4.52 6.73 -4.67
C SER A 101 -3.01 6.84 -4.49
N ASP A 102 -2.30 6.92 -5.62
CA ASP A 102 -0.91 7.37 -5.71
C ASP A 102 0.17 6.54 -4.96
N VAL A 103 -0.18 5.34 -4.50
CA VAL A 103 0.74 4.39 -3.87
C VAL A 103 0.89 3.11 -4.71
N VAL A 104 2.02 2.44 -4.57
CA VAL A 104 2.15 1.02 -4.95
C VAL A 104 1.60 0.17 -3.81
N ILE A 105 0.86 -0.88 -4.13
CA ILE A 105 0.35 -1.87 -3.19
C ILE A 105 1.09 -3.17 -3.45
N LEU A 106 1.79 -3.67 -2.44
CA LEU A 106 2.33 -5.02 -2.41
C LEU A 106 1.42 -5.88 -1.55
N ARG A 107 1.10 -7.07 -2.05
CA ARG A 107 0.38 -8.10 -1.31
C ARG A 107 1.30 -9.29 -1.10
N PRO A 108 2.08 -9.34 0.00
CA PRO A 108 3.04 -10.40 0.23
C PRO A 108 2.33 -11.75 0.39
N LYS A 109 2.99 -12.82 -0.06
CA LYS A 109 2.59 -14.19 0.24
C LYS A 109 2.59 -14.40 1.77
N SER A 110 1.72 -15.28 2.25
CA SER A 110 1.66 -15.62 3.68
C SER A 110 2.97 -16.20 4.25
N SER A 111 3.82 -16.77 3.39
CA SER A 111 5.16 -17.27 3.73
C SER A 111 6.21 -16.16 3.87
N VAL A 112 5.88 -14.91 3.52
CA VAL A 112 6.80 -13.77 3.52
C VAL A 112 6.42 -12.82 4.65
N SER A 113 7.40 -12.46 5.47
CA SER A 113 7.19 -11.45 6.51
C SER A 113 7.04 -10.07 5.87
N ASN A 114 5.83 -9.52 5.89
CA ASN A 114 5.58 -8.13 5.48
C ASN A 114 6.38 -7.13 6.32
N ARG A 115 6.61 -7.42 7.60
CA ARG A 115 7.46 -6.61 8.48
C ARG A 115 8.90 -6.56 7.98
N PHE A 116 9.45 -7.68 7.52
CA PHE A 116 10.78 -7.70 6.91
C PHE A 116 10.81 -6.84 5.64
N LEU A 117 9.84 -7.03 4.73
CA LEU A 117 9.80 -6.31 3.45
C LEU A 117 9.77 -4.79 3.59
N VAL A 118 9.13 -4.27 4.64
CA VAL A 118 9.06 -2.82 4.90
C VAL A 118 10.41 -2.24 5.37
N TYR A 119 11.38 -3.06 5.79
CA TYR A 119 12.72 -2.59 6.22
C TYR A 119 13.82 -2.70 5.15
N VAL A 120 13.56 -3.37 4.03
CA VAL A 120 14.54 -3.56 2.95
C VAL A 120 14.12 -2.68 1.77
N GLU A 121 14.77 -1.53 1.65
CA GLU A 121 14.72 -0.63 0.49
C GLU A 121 15.96 -0.78 -0.40
#